data_AF-A0A837IRC7-F1
#
_entry.id   AF-A0A837IRC7-F1
#
_cell.length_a   1.000
_cell.length_b   1.000
_cell.length_c   1.000
_cell.angle_alpha   90.00
_cell.angle_beta   90.00
_cell.angle_gamma   90.00
#
_symmetry.space_group_name_H-M   'P 1'
#
loop_
_entity.id
_entity.type
_entity.pdbx_description
1 polymer ?
#
loop_
_entity_poly.entity_id
_entity_poly.type
_entity_poly.pdbx_seq_one_letter_code
_entity_poly.pdbx_strand_id
1 'polypeptide(L)' 'MQVAPAIIQFLANEFQLDPDHLNPDTSFTTDLGLTAEQLTDLLQRLQESLGVILPEDKVPAIATIGNLLELFEEDDAPF' A
#
# COMPACT_ATOMS: atom_id res chain seq x y z
N MET A 1 14.72 0.97 -6.54
CA MET A 1 14.51 -0.33 -5.84
C MET A 1 13.01 -0.58 -5.86
N GLN A 2 12.49 -1.63 -6.50
CA GLN A 2 11.04 -1.67 -6.79
C GLN A 2 10.21 -2.12 -5.59
N VAL A 3 9.78 -1.16 -4.77
CA VAL A 3 8.92 -1.38 -3.58
C VAL A 3 7.45 -1.58 -4.00
N ALA A 4 6.99 -0.85 -5.02
CA ALA A 4 5.63 -0.91 -5.57
C ALA A 4 5.09 -2.35 -5.85
N PRO A 5 5.78 -3.21 -6.62
CA PRO A 5 5.29 -4.57 -6.87
C PRO A 5 5.29 -5.46 -5.62
N ALA A 6 6.20 -5.22 -4.67
CA ALA A 6 6.24 -5.99 -3.43
C ALA A 6 5.05 -5.67 -2.51
N ILE A 7 4.58 -4.43 -2.53
CA ILE A 7 3.36 -4.01 -1.83
C ILE A 7 2.14 -4.74 -2.39
N ILE A 8 1.97 -4.76 -3.72
CA ILE A 8 0.84 -5.47 -4.35
C ILE A 8 0.90 -6.96 -4.02
N GLN A 9 2.09 -7.58 -4.07
CA GLN A 9 2.26 -8.99 -3.69
C GLN A 9 1.93 -9.25 -2.23
N PHE A 10 2.32 -8.35 -1.31
CA PHE A 10 2.00 -8.46 0.10
C PHE A 10 0.49 -8.42 0.33
N LEU A 11 -0.18 -7.40 -0.23
CA LEU A 11 -1.63 -7.25 -0.16
C LEU A 11 -2.36 -8.45 -0.77
N ALA A 12 -1.97 -8.88 -1.97
CA ALA A 12 -2.54 -10.04 -2.65
C ALA A 12 -2.50 -11.29 -1.76
N ASN A 13 -1.36 -11.56 -1.14
CA ASN A 13 -1.23 -12.69 -0.22
C ASN A 13 -2.05 -12.50 1.08
N GLU A 14 -2.10 -11.30 1.62
CA GLU A 14 -2.84 -11.01 2.87
C GLU A 14 -4.36 -11.16 2.68
N PHE A 15 -4.88 -10.70 1.55
CA PHE A 15 -6.31 -10.79 1.20
C PHE A 15 -6.68 -12.08 0.47
N GLN A 16 -5.71 -12.94 0.15
CA GLN A 16 -5.89 -14.10 -0.74
C GLN A 16 -6.55 -13.72 -2.08
N LEU A 17 -6.17 -12.55 -2.61
CA LEU A 17 -6.62 -12.02 -3.89
C LEU A 17 -5.47 -12.10 -4.90
N ASP A 18 -5.80 -12.20 -6.18
CA ASP A 18 -4.80 -12.11 -7.22
C ASP A 18 -4.24 -10.67 -7.32
N PRO A 19 -2.92 -10.49 -7.53
CA PRO A 19 -2.32 -9.17 -7.70
C PRO A 19 -2.89 -8.45 -8.94
N ASP A 20 -3.35 -9.19 -9.95
CA ASP A 20 -4.05 -8.66 -11.13
C ASP A 20 -5.44 -8.08 -10.81
N HIS A 21 -6.02 -8.43 -9.66
CA HIS A 21 -7.28 -7.83 -9.17
C HIS A 21 -7.05 -6.59 -8.29
N LEU A 22 -5.81 -6.34 -7.89
CA LEU A 22 -5.44 -5.17 -7.09
C LEU A 22 -4.97 -4.06 -8.03
N ASN A 23 -5.87 -3.12 -8.30
CA ASN A 23 -5.59 -1.98 -9.15
C ASN A 23 -5.15 -0.77 -8.30
N PRO A 24 -4.40 0.18 -8.87
CA PRO A 24 -4.11 1.44 -8.19
C PRO A 24 -5.39 2.20 -7.78
N ASP A 25 -6.50 2.03 -8.51
CA ASP A 25 -7.81 2.60 -8.14
C ASP A 25 -8.52 1.86 -6.99
N THR A 26 -8.05 0.68 -6.60
CA THR A 26 -8.66 -0.14 -5.54
C THR A 26 -8.58 0.61 -4.20
N SER A 27 -9.74 0.88 -3.60
CA SER A 27 -9.85 1.54 -2.30
C SER A 27 -9.70 0.54 -1.16
N PHE A 28 -8.80 0.82 -0.21
CA PHE A 28 -8.60 -0.03 0.97
C PHE A 28 -9.88 -0.14 1.81
N THR A 29 -10.58 0.97 2.00
CA THR A 29 -11.78 1.01 2.85
C THR A 29 -13.04 0.56 2.14
N THR A 30 -13.19 0.93 0.87
CA THR A 30 -14.44 0.75 0.12
C THR A 30 -14.46 -0.56 -0.69
N ASP A 31 -13.32 -0.97 -1.22
CA ASP A 31 -13.20 -2.16 -2.08
C ASP A 31 -12.74 -3.38 -1.26
N LEU A 32 -11.66 -3.21 -0.48
CA LEU A 32 -11.16 -4.27 0.42
C LEU A 32 -11.92 -4.32 1.76
N GLY A 33 -12.78 -3.33 2.05
CA GLY A 33 -13.60 -3.31 3.26
C GLY A 33 -12.82 -3.10 4.56
N LEU A 34 -11.60 -2.54 4.48
CA LEU A 34 -10.77 -2.28 5.66
C LEU A 34 -11.30 -1.10 6.46
N THR A 35 -11.15 -1.19 7.78
CA THR A 35 -11.36 -0.03 8.65
C THR A 35 -10.08 0.80 8.72
N ALA A 36 -10.18 2.08 9.10
CA ALA A 36 -9.00 2.94 9.25
C ALA A 36 -7.97 2.37 10.25
N GLU A 37 -8.43 1.67 11.29
CA GLU A 37 -7.58 0.93 12.23
C GLU A 37 -6.85 -0.23 11.55
N GLN A 38 -7.54 -1.04 10.75
CA GLN A 38 -6.92 -2.15 10.01
C GLN A 38 -5.94 -1.65 8.94
N LEU A 39 -6.27 -0.56 8.25
CA LEU A 39 -5.36 0.08 7.30
C LEU A 39 -4.07 0.54 8.01
N THR A 40 -4.18 1.20 9.16
CA THR A 40 -3.01 1.67 9.92
C THR A 40 -2.13 0.51 10.37
N ASP A 41 -2.73 -0.58 10.84
CA ASP A 41 -2.01 -1.81 11.23
C ASP A 41 -1.32 -2.47 10.03
N LEU A 42 -2.03 -2.59 8.90
CA LEU A 42 -1.49 -3.11 7.65
C LEU A 42 -0.27 -2.30 7.17
N LEU A 43 -0.38 -0.97 7.20
CA LEU A 43 0.72 -0.08 6.81
C LEU A 43 1.92 -0.21 7.75
N GLN A 44 1.72 -0.45 9.05
CA GLN A 44 2.84 -0.72 9.97
C GLN A 44 3.52 -2.05 9.65
N ARG A 45 2.76 -3.12 9.43
CA ARG A 45 3.33 -4.42 9.04
C ARG A 45 4.07 -4.35 7.71
N LEU A 46 3.51 -3.61 6.75
CA LEU A 46 4.13 -3.33 5.46
C LEU A 46 5.49 -2.65 5.64
N GLN A 47 5.53 -1.58 6.44
CA GLN A 47 6.76 -0.84 6.78
C GLN A 47 7.82 -1.74 7.42
N GLU A 48 7.45 -2.57 8.40
CA GLU A 48 8.37 -3.50 9.04
C GLU A 48 8.85 -4.61 8.09
N SER A 49 7.95 -5.14 7.27
CA SER A 49 8.22 -6.23 6.31
C SER A 49 9.18 -5.80 5.20
N LEU A 50 8.97 -4.59 4.66
CA LEU A 50 9.77 -4.03 3.57
C LEU A 50 10.96 -3.20 4.07
N GLY A 51 11.01 -2.89 5.36
CA GLY A 51 12.02 -2.01 5.95
C GLY A 51 11.90 -0.56 5.49
N VAL A 52 10.69 -0.10 5.19
CA VAL A 52 10.38 1.27 4.72
C VAL A 52 9.70 2.07 5.81
N ILE A 53 9.79 3.39 5.75
CA ILE A 53 9.15 4.29 6.73
C ILE A 53 8.19 5.20 5.98
N LEU A 54 6.90 5.10 6.30
CA LEU A 54 5.85 5.97 5.78
C LEU A 54 5.73 7.22 6.67
N PRO A 55 5.56 8.42 6.08
CA PRO A 55 5.29 9.61 6.86
C PRO A 55 3.90 9.50 7.51
N GLU A 56 3.82 9.67 8.84
CA GLU A 56 2.54 9.61 9.58
C GLU A 56 1.50 10.62 9.07
N ASP A 57 1.93 11.75 8.51
CA ASP A 57 1.07 12.77 7.89
C ASP A 57 0.43 12.27 6.57
N LYS A 58 1.11 11.36 5.86
CA LYS A 58 0.64 10.78 4.60
C LYS A 58 -0.23 9.55 4.81
N VAL A 59 -0.02 8.80 5.91
CA VAL A 59 -0.84 7.63 6.28
C VAL A 59 -2.35 7.89 6.16
N PRO A 60 -2.93 8.96 6.75
CA PRO A 60 -4.37 9.23 6.64
C PRO A 60 -4.81 9.66 5.23
N ALA A 61 -3.88 10.08 4.37
CA ALA A 61 -4.16 10.43 2.98
C ALA A 61 -4.20 9.19 2.06
N ILE A 62 -3.75 8.02 2.54
CA ILE A 62 -3.77 6.77 1.78
C ILE A 62 -5.21 6.23 1.77
N ALA A 63 -5.92 6.47 0.66
CA ALA A 63 -7.26 5.91 0.45
C ALA A 63 -7.25 4.70 -0.48
N THR A 64 -6.33 4.69 -1.44
CA THR A 64 -6.24 3.69 -2.51
C THR A 64 -4.85 3.07 -2.57
N ILE A 65 -4.75 1.90 -3.22
CA ILE A 65 -3.45 1.25 -3.48
C ILE A 65 -2.55 2.20 -4.28
N GLY A 66 -3.09 2.94 -5.26
CA GLY A 66 -2.33 3.91 -6.04
C GLY A 66 -1.70 4.98 -5.17
N ASN A 67 -2.44 5.56 -4.22
CA ASN A 67 -1.87 6.53 -3.28
C ASN A 67 -0.73 5.95 -2.44
N LEU A 68 -0.84 4.68 -2.04
CA LEU A 68 0.24 4.01 -1.34
C LEU A 68 1.47 3.85 -2.24
N LEU A 69 1.27 3.37 -3.47
CA LEU A 69 2.35 3.14 -4.44
C LEU A 69 3.06 4.44 -4.83
N GLU A 70 2.33 5.53 -5.05
CA GLU A 70 2.88 6.85 -5.37
C GLU A 70 3.88 7.33 -4.31
N LEU A 71 3.60 7.09 -3.02
CA LEU A 71 4.50 7.46 -1.93
C LEU A 71 5.86 6.75 -2.01
N PHE A 72 5.92 5.58 -2.65
CA PHE A 72 7.14 4.80 -2.83
C PHE A 72 7.72 4.89 -4.25
N GLU A 73 6.94 5.30 -5.25
CA GLU A 73 7.41 5.57 -6.62
C GLU A 73 8.11 6.92 -6.76
N GLU A 74 7.75 7.94 -5.97
CA GLU A 74 8.45 9.25 -6.00
C GLU A 74 9.96 9.15 -5.72
N ASP A 75 10.45 8.08 -5.08
CA ASP A 75 11.87 7.86 -4.80
C ASP A 75 12.66 7.27 -6.00
N ASP A 76 11.97 6.78 -7.04
CA ASP A 76 12.57 6.14 -8.23
C ASP A 76 12.31 6.96 -9.52
N ALA A 77 11.96 8.24 -9.42
CA ALA A 77 11.86 9.12 -10.58
C ALA A 77 13.27 9.41 -11.15
N PRO A 78 13.59 8.99 -12.39
CA PRO A 78 14.86 9.35 -13.00
C PRO A 78 14.86 10.85 -13.28
N PHE A 79 15.86 11.55 -12.73
CA PHE A 79 16.24 12.90 -13.13
C PHE A 79 16.52 12.97 -14.65
#